data_AF-A0A6V7XI76-F1
#
_entry.id   AF-A0A6V7XI76-F1
#
_cell.length_a   1.000
_cell.length_b   1.000
_cell.length_c   1.000
_cell.angle_alpha   90.00
_cell.angle_beta   90.00
_cell.angle_gamma   90.00
#
_symmetry.space_group_name_H-M   'P 1'
#
loop_
_entity.id
_entity.type
_entity.pdbx_description
1 polymer ?
#
loop_
_entity_poly.entity_id
_entity_poly.type
_entity_poly.pdbx_seq_one_letter_code
_entity_poly.pdbx_strand_id
1 'polypeptide(L)'
;MDRIAIDHAPGQFNLYQFPDKFVVEPVLGEGSLEIDRYSNDVNLKITSRQQPLQSSHQAIKVERINGLVGIVELVSGPYLIFIKSATSIGMFNDAEIFKVVEAELVPFKSSNLHLSEREVCLI
;
A
#
# COMPACT_ATOMS: atom_id res chain seq x y z
N MET A 1 34.51 8.68 14.40
CA MET A 1 33.62 7.64 14.94
C MET A 1 32.45 7.55 13.99
N ASP A 2 32.59 6.65 13.01
CA ASP A 2 31.58 6.45 11.97
C ASP A 2 30.27 6.05 12.61
N ARG A 3 29.24 6.85 12.33
CA ARG A 3 27.87 6.40 12.49
C ARG A 3 27.67 5.34 11.42
N ILE A 4 27.80 4.08 11.81
CA ILE A 4 27.25 2.97 11.05
C ILE A 4 25.76 3.29 10.92
N ALA A 5 25.37 3.79 9.75
CA ALA A 5 23.98 3.86 9.36
C ALA A 5 23.52 2.41 9.27
N ILE A 6 22.96 1.90 10.37
CA ILE A 6 22.18 0.68 10.31
C ILE A 6 20.98 1.05 9.44
N ASP A 7 20.97 0.50 8.24
CA ASP A 7 19.85 0.55 7.32
C ASP A 7 18.68 -0.22 7.97
N HIS A 8 17.89 0.48 8.77
CA HIS A 8 16.72 -0.07 9.46
C HIS A 8 15.62 -0.28 8.40
N ALA A 9 15.55 -1.51 7.89
CA ALA A 9 14.88 -1.94 6.66
C ALA A 9 13.60 -1.14 6.29
N PRO A 10 13.69 -0.17 5.37
CA PRO A 10 12.51 0.49 4.82
C PRO A 10 11.74 -0.46 3.89
N GLY A 11 10.42 -0.44 4.05
CA GLY A 11 9.52 -1.38 3.40
C GLY A 11 9.46 -2.70 4.17
N GLN A 12 8.28 -3.07 4.66
CA GLN A 12 8.03 -4.40 5.23
C GLN A 12 7.12 -5.24 4.35
N PHE A 13 6.42 -4.58 3.42
CA PHE A 13 5.45 -5.21 2.54
C PHE A 13 5.64 -4.78 1.09
N ASN A 14 5.19 -5.63 0.17
CA ASN A 14 4.91 -5.25 -1.21
C ASN A 14 3.41 -5.00 -1.35
N LEU A 15 3.04 -3.88 -1.94
CA LEU A 15 1.66 -3.56 -2.32
C LEU A 15 1.53 -3.69 -3.83
N TYR A 16 0.69 -4.64 -4.26
CA TYR A 16 0.27 -4.82 -5.63
C TYR A 16 -1.09 -4.18 -5.82
N GLN A 17 -1.19 -3.31 -6.82
CA GLN A 17 -2.43 -2.65 -7.19
C GLN A 17 -2.95 -3.22 -8.49
N PHE A 18 -4.09 -3.90 -8.44
CA PHE A 18 -4.83 -4.39 -9.61
C PHE A 18 -6.06 -3.52 -9.86
N PRO A 19 -6.71 -3.59 -11.04
CA PRO A 19 -7.96 -2.88 -11.29
C PRO A 19 -9.10 -3.26 -10.33
N ASP A 20 -9.12 -4.53 -9.90
CA ASP A 20 -10.18 -5.18 -9.14
C ASP A 20 -9.84 -5.39 -7.66
N LYS A 21 -8.56 -5.38 -7.28
CA LYS A 21 -8.13 -5.60 -5.90
C LYS A 21 -6.82 -4.94 -5.53
N PHE A 22 -6.53 -4.91 -4.25
CA PHE A 22 -5.18 -4.70 -3.71
C PHE A 22 -4.68 -6.00 -3.10
N VAL A 23 -3.38 -6.25 -3.21
CA VAL A 23 -2.72 -7.35 -2.51
C VAL A 23 -1.53 -6.81 -1.74
N VAL A 24 -1.48 -7.12 -0.45
CA VAL A 24 -0.35 -6.79 0.43
C VAL A 24 0.29 -8.09 0.86
N GLU A 25 1.58 -8.25 0.59
CA GLU A 25 2.36 -9.40 1.06
C GLU A 25 3.56 -8.90 1.89
N PRO A 26 3.95 -9.64 2.95
CA PRO A 26 5.17 -9.34 3.66
C PRO A 26 6.37 -9.70 2.78
N VAL A 27 7.43 -8.89 2.82
CA VAL A 27 8.67 -9.25 2.11
C VAL A 27 9.41 -10.39 2.78
N LEU A 28 9.25 -10.53 4.09
CA LEU A 28 9.70 -11.69 4.85
C LEU A 28 8.51 -12.30 5.58
N GLY A 29 8.20 -13.56 5.29
CA GLY A 29 7.09 -14.27 5.90
C GLY A 29 6.20 -14.95 4.87
N GLU A 30 5.04 -15.42 5.33
CA GLU A 30 4.07 -16.14 4.52
C GLU A 30 2.71 -15.45 4.56
N GLY A 31 1.94 -15.65 3.50
CA GLY A 31 0.59 -15.15 3.34
C GLY A 31 0.48 -13.78 2.69
N SER A 32 -0.76 -13.40 2.37
CA SER A 32 -1.10 -12.12 1.76
C SER A 32 -2.48 -11.66 2.22
N LEU A 33 -2.67 -10.34 2.22
CA LEU A 33 -3.95 -9.69 2.43
C LEU A 33 -4.48 -9.27 1.07
N GLU A 34 -5.61 -9.82 0.65
CA GLU A 34 -6.33 -9.38 -0.55
C GLU A 34 -7.53 -8.51 -0.15
N ILE A 35 -7.67 -7.36 -0.80
CA ILE A 35 -8.75 -6.41 -0.58
C ILE A 35 -9.47 -6.20 -1.91
N ASP A 36 -10.72 -6.65 -2.01
CA ASP A 36 -11.56 -6.47 -3.20
C ASP A 36 -12.04 -5.01 -3.30
N ARG A 37 -11.85 -4.37 -4.46
CA ARG A 37 -12.21 -2.95 -4.68
C ARG A 37 -13.71 -2.72 -4.92
N TYR A 38 -14.48 -3.77 -5.20
CA TYR A 38 -15.91 -3.69 -5.49
C TYR A 38 -16.76 -4.06 -4.30
N SER A 39 -16.44 -5.16 -3.60
CA SER A 39 -17.19 -5.61 -2.42
C SER A 39 -16.65 -5.04 -1.10
N ASN A 40 -15.43 -4.48 -1.11
CA ASN A 40 -14.67 -4.13 0.09
C ASN A 40 -14.32 -5.33 0.98
N ASP A 41 -14.47 -6.56 0.48
CA ASP A 41 -14.13 -7.76 1.25
C ASP A 41 -12.62 -7.85 1.45
N VAL A 42 -12.22 -8.12 2.69
CA VAL A 42 -10.83 -8.30 3.09
C VAL A 42 -10.60 -9.77 3.40
N ASN A 43 -9.68 -10.39 2.67
CA ASN A 43 -9.39 -11.82 2.78
C ASN A 43 -7.91 -12.04 3.09
N LEU A 44 -7.62 -12.68 4.21
CA LEU A 44 -6.29 -13.15 4.54
C LEU A 44 -6.07 -14.52 3.90
N LYS A 45 -5.08 -14.62 3.02
CA LYS A 45 -4.64 -15.88 2.42
C LYS A 45 -3.33 -16.29 3.07
N ILE A 46 -3.34 -17.40 3.81
CA ILE A 46 -2.11 -18.00 4.33
C ILE A 46 -1.65 -19.01 3.29
N THR A 47 -0.53 -18.74 2.62
CA THR A 47 0.05 -19.65 1.64
C THR A 47 1.38 -20.14 2.17
N SER A 48 1.47 -21.43 2.45
CA SER A 48 2.68 -22.11 2.96
C SER A 48 3.78 -22.31 1.89
N ARG A 49 3.63 -21.66 0.73
CA ARG A 49 4.64 -21.52 -0.32
C ARG A 49 4.47 -20.17 -0.99
N GLN A 50 5.58 -19.57 -1.41
CA GLN A 50 5.58 -18.42 -2.31
C GLN A 50 5.06 -18.86 -3.69
N GLN A 51 3.74 -19.03 -3.82
CA GLN A 51 3.12 -19.14 -5.13
C GLN A 51 3.05 -17.75 -5.74
N PRO A 52 3.49 -17.56 -6.99
CA PRO A 52 3.33 -16.29 -7.68
C PRO A 52 1.87 -15.87 -7.59
N LEU A 53 1.62 -14.59 -7.26
CA LEU A 53 0.26 -14.03 -7.25
C LEU A 53 -0.39 -14.34 -8.60
N GLN A 54 -1.36 -15.25 -8.59
CA GLN A 54 -2.10 -15.62 -9.78
C GLN A 54 -3.27 -14.65 -9.93
N SER A 55 -3.00 -13.52 -10.57
CA SER A 55 -4.04 -12.63 -11.09
C SER A 55 -4.13 -12.79 -12.61
N SER A 56 -5.35 -12.81 -13.14
CA SER A 56 -5.58 -12.77 -14.60
C SER A 56 -5.09 -11.46 -15.23
N HIS A 57 -4.90 -10.43 -14.41
CA HIS A 57 -4.47 -9.09 -14.82
C HIS A 57 -3.08 -8.78 -14.28
N GLN A 58 -2.27 -8.08 -15.07
CA GLN A 58 -1.01 -7.52 -14.62
C GLN A 58 -1.27 -6.40 -13.60
N ALA A 59 -0.45 -6.32 -12.54
CA ALA A 59 -0.54 -5.23 -11.59
C ALA A 59 -0.29 -3.89 -12.29
N ILE A 60 -1.13 -2.90 -12.02
CA ILE A 60 -0.99 -1.52 -12.50
C ILE A 60 0.25 -0.88 -11.87
N LYS A 61 0.48 -1.17 -10.59
CA LYS A 61 1.60 -0.66 -9.80
C LYS A 61 2.00 -1.71 -8.78
N VAL A 62 3.30 -1.85 -8.58
CA VAL A 62 3.88 -2.62 -7.47
C VAL A 62 4.83 -1.69 -6.74
N GLU A 63 4.65 -1.52 -5.43
CA GLU A 63 5.52 -0.67 -4.64
C GLU A 63 5.79 -1.27 -3.26
N ARG A 64 6.97 -0.93 -2.72
CA ARG A 64 7.36 -1.29 -1.37
C ARG A 64 6.74 -0.29 -0.40
N ILE A 65 6.08 -0.78 0.66
CA ILE A 65 5.45 0.07 1.68
C ILE A 65 5.93 -0.31 3.08
N ASN A 66 6.02 0.67 3.98
CA ASN A 66 6.39 0.43 5.38
C ASN A 66 5.23 -0.14 6.20
N GLY A 67 3.99 0.05 5.77
CA GLY A 67 2.84 -0.54 6.44
C GLY A 67 1.52 -0.13 5.81
N LEU A 68 0.48 -0.92 6.08
CA LEU A 68 -0.89 -0.59 5.75
C LEU A 68 -1.54 0.08 6.97
N VAL A 69 -2.21 1.22 6.77
CA VAL A 69 -3.01 1.86 7.83
C VAL A 69 -4.42 1.28 7.83
N GLY A 70 -5.02 1.10 6.65
CA GLY A 70 -6.33 0.48 6.50
C GLY A 70 -7.14 1.07 5.35
N ILE A 71 -8.46 1.01 5.49
CA ILE A 71 -9.43 1.57 4.55
C ILE A 71 -10.13 2.74 5.24
N VAL A 72 -10.27 3.87 4.54
CA VAL A 72 -11.00 5.04 5.01
C VAL A 72 -12.12 5.39 4.04
N GLU A 73 -13.32 5.63 4.58
CA GLU A 73 -14.47 6.12 3.80
C GLU A 73 -14.42 7.65 3.72
N LEU A 74 -14.27 8.17 2.51
CA LEU A 74 -14.34 9.59 2.19
C LEU A 74 -15.65 9.90 1.45
N VAL A 75 -15.98 11.18 1.28
CA VAL A 75 -17.19 11.59 0.54
C VAL A 75 -17.20 11.05 -0.91
N SER A 76 -16.03 10.86 -1.51
CA SER A 76 -15.86 10.27 -2.85
C SER A 76 -15.86 8.74 -2.87
N GLY A 77 -16.01 8.09 -1.72
CA GLY A 77 -16.00 6.64 -1.54
C GLY A 77 -14.76 6.13 -0.79
N PRO A 78 -14.52 4.80 -0.82
CA PRO A 78 -13.45 4.17 -0.05
C PRO A 78 -12.07 4.35 -0.67
N TYR A 79 -11.08 4.58 0.19
CA TYR A 79 -9.66 4.70 -0.14
C TYR A 79 -8.82 3.76 0.71
N LEU A 80 -7.81 3.15 0.09
CA LEU A 80 -6.72 2.50 0.80
C LEU A 80 -5.76 3.58 1.31
N ILE A 81 -5.38 3.51 2.60
CA ILE A 81 -4.33 4.33 3.18
C ILE A 81 -3.15 3.45 3.60
N PHE A 82 -1.95 3.82 3.15
CA PHE A 82 -0.70 3.13 3.48
C PHE A 82 0.46 4.08 3.71
N ILE A 83 1.47 3.60 4.44
CA ILE A 83 2.69 4.32 4.76
C ILE A 83 3.72 4.01 3.69
N LYS A 84 4.08 5.02 2.89
CA LYS A 84 5.13 4.90 1.87
C LYS A 84 6.52 4.94 2.47
N SER A 85 6.75 5.86 3.39
CA SER A 85 8.04 6.02 4.06
C SER A 85 7.85 6.34 5.54
N ALA A 86 8.72 5.74 6.34
CA ALA A 86 8.83 6.01 7.77
C ALA A 86 10.31 6.09 8.15
N THR A 87 10.62 6.88 9.17
CA THR A 87 11.98 7.02 9.70
C THR A 87 12.02 6.60 11.16
N SER A 88 13.09 5.93 11.55
CA SER A 88 13.35 5.58 12.95
C SER A 88 13.61 6.84 13.76
N ILE A 89 12.94 6.99 14.90
CA ILE A 89 13.11 8.12 15.80
C ILE A 89 13.67 7.72 17.17
N GLY A 90 13.91 6.42 17.38
CA GLY A 90 14.49 5.91 18.62
C GLY A 90 13.99 4.51 18.94
N MET A 91 14.33 4.06 20.14
CA MET A 91 13.93 2.75 20.67
C MET A 91 13.30 2.91 22.05
N PHE A 92 12.30 2.10 22.35
CA PHE A 92 11.69 1.99 23.67
C PHE A 92 11.50 0.51 24.02
N ASN A 93 12.14 0.05 25.11
CA ASN A 93 12.12 -1.36 25.52
C ASN A 93 12.47 -2.33 24.37
N ASP A 94 13.59 -2.09 23.68
CA ASP A 94 14.07 -2.86 22.52
C ASP A 94 13.13 -2.89 21.29
N ALA A 95 12.01 -2.18 21.33
CA ALA A 95 11.17 -1.94 20.18
C ALA A 95 11.57 -0.63 19.50
N GLU A 96 11.78 -0.69 18.19
CA GLU A 96 12.06 0.49 17.37
C GLU A 96 10.78 1.31 17.15
N ILE A 97 10.88 2.62 17.34
CA ILE A 97 9.78 3.56 17.13
C ILE A 97 10.01 4.30 15.81
N PHE A 98 8.98 4.31 14.97
CA PHE A 98 9.00 4.96 13.68
C PHE A 98 8.05 6.16 13.63
N LYS A 99 8.50 7.23 12.99
CA LYS A 99 7.65 8.35 12.57
C LYS A 99 7.30 8.18 11.09
N VAL A 100 6.01 8.27 10.76
CA VAL A 100 5.53 8.33 9.37
C VAL A 100 6.04 9.62 8.73
N VAL A 101 6.73 9.49 7.60
CA VAL A 101 7.23 10.62 6.80
C VAL A 101 6.30 10.89 5.63
N GLU A 102 5.82 9.83 4.97
CA GLU A 102 4.90 9.93 3.84
C GLU A 102 3.84 8.82 3.92
N ALA A 103 2.59 9.19 3.66
CA ALA A 103 1.47 8.28 3.49
C ALA A 103 0.72 8.62 2.18
N GLU A 104 0.11 7.62 1.57
CA GLU A 104 -0.65 7.77 0.32
C GLU A 104 -2.07 7.25 0.48
N LEU A 105 -3.00 7.90 -0.23
CA LEU A 105 -4.39 7.51 -0.37
C LEU A 105 -4.64 7.06 -1.80
N VAL A 106 -5.14 5.84 -1.98
CA VAL A 106 -5.50 5.31 -3.31
C VAL A 106 -6.98 4.95 -3.32
N PRO A 107 -7.78 5.50 -4.25
CA PRO A 107 -9.20 5.18 -4.35
C PRO A 107 -9.41 3.74 -4.80
N PHE A 108 -10.47 3.10 -4.29
CA PHE A 108 -10.88 1.78 -4.77
C PHE A 108 -11.35 1.82 -6.21
N LYS A 109 -12.15 2.82 -6.57
CA LYS A 109 -12.55 3.08 -7.94
C LYS A 109 -11.53 4.01 -8.58
N SER A 110 -10.80 3.53 -9.58
CA SER A 110 -9.99 4.42 -10.41
C SER A 110 -10.94 5.35 -11.14
N SER A 111 -10.93 6.64 -10.79
CA SER A 111 -11.56 7.64 -11.64
C SER A 111 -10.73 7.67 -12.92
N ASN A 112 -11.20 7.04 -13.98
CA ASN A 112 -10.82 7.42 -15.35
C ASN A 112 -11.42 8.81 -15.66
N LEU A 113 -11.21 9.78 -14.76
CA LEU A 113 -11.21 11.18 -15.15
C LEU A 113 -9.90 11.33 -15.91
N HIS A 114 -9.99 11.01 -17.20
CA HIS A 114 -9.18 11.70 -18.18
C HIS A 114 -9.43 13.18 -17.89
N LEU A 115 -8.53 13.81 -17.13
CA LEU A 115 -8.39 15.26 -17.18
C LEU A 115 -7.87 15.51 -18.60
N SER A 116 -8.77 15.50 -19.59
CA SER A 116 -8.49 16.28 -20.78
C SER A 116 -8.46 17.71 -20.29
N GLU A 117 -7.25 18.21 -20.03
CA GLU A 117 -7.02 19.62 -19.94
C GLU A 117 -7.76 20.31 -21.09
N ARG A 118 -8.61 21.28 -20.74
CA ARG A 118 -9.33 22.23 -21.60
C ARG A 118 -10.73 21.80 -22.04
N GLU A 119 -11.69 22.00 -21.15
CA GLU A 119 -12.87 22.79 -21.50
C GLU A 119 -12.93 24.00 -20.56
N VAL A 120 -12.16 25.04 -20.88
CA VAL A 120 -12.49 26.38 -20.39
C VAL A 120 -13.76 26.78 -21.13
N CYS A 121 -14.89 26.70 -20.43
CA CYS A 121 -16.14 27.25 -20.91
C CYS A 121 -15.96 28.78 -21.04
N LEU A 122 -15.93 29.27 -22.27
CA LEU A 122 -16.18 30.68 -22.57
C LEU A 122 -17.66 30.95 -22.30
N ILE A 123 -17.93 31.74 -21.27
CA ILE A 123 -19.10 32.62 -21.16
C ILE A 123 -18.65 33.94 -20.53
#